data_AF-A0A9E0T8F7-F1
#
_entry.id   AF-A0A9E0T8F7-F1
#
_cell.length_a   1.000
_cell.length_b   1.000
_cell.length_c   1.000
_cell.angle_alpha   90.00
_cell.angle_beta   90.00
_cell.angle_gamma   90.00
#
_symmetry.space_group_name_H-M   'P 1'
#
loop_
_entity.id
_entity.type
_entity.pdbx_description
1 polymer ?
#
loop_
_entity_poly.entity_id
_entity_poly.type
_entity_poly.pdbx_seq_one_letter_code
_entity_poly.pdbx_strand_id
1 'polypeptide(L)'
;MKTTLKSLSLATSALVMASPVSTAAAAASDSCTITSRSSAVVLMHCKANLDDKAWVAAAKAACEPGKACNVWIWEDLSKIPEKAPAIDTDLPKSATGAAVAVWINDSANLIRLKKVR
;
A
#
# COMPACT_ATOMS: atom_id res chain seq x y z
N MET A 1 -38.72 48.02 -43.29
CA MET A 1 -37.35 47.51 -43.03
C MET A 1 -37.34 47.00 -41.58
N LYS A 2 -37.54 45.69 -41.32
CA LYS A 2 -36.49 44.68 -40.99
C LYS A 2 -35.51 45.22 -39.92
N THR A 3 -35.35 44.69 -38.70
CA THR A 3 -35.33 43.29 -38.25
C THR A 3 -35.40 43.18 -36.71
N THR A 4 -36.18 42.21 -36.22
CA THR A 4 -36.10 41.61 -34.87
C THR A 4 -34.76 40.91 -34.66
N LEU A 5 -34.18 40.96 -33.46
CA LEU A 5 -33.22 39.95 -32.99
C LEU A 5 -33.43 39.65 -31.50
N LYS A 6 -33.92 38.44 -31.27
CA LYS A 6 -34.21 37.76 -30.02
C LYS A 6 -32.94 37.01 -29.63
N SER A 7 -32.21 37.49 -28.63
CA SER A 7 -30.99 36.82 -28.17
C SER A 7 -31.35 35.66 -27.24
N LEU A 8 -31.20 34.44 -27.76
CA LEU A 8 -31.19 33.20 -26.99
C LEU A 8 -29.81 33.06 -26.33
N SER A 9 -29.73 33.17 -25.01
CA SER A 9 -28.54 32.72 -24.28
C SER A 9 -28.60 31.20 -24.13
N LEU A 10 -27.70 30.50 -24.82
CA LEU A 10 -27.51 29.07 -24.71
C LEU A 10 -27.00 28.72 -23.30
N ALA A 11 -27.69 27.79 -22.64
CA ALA A 11 -27.23 27.17 -21.40
C ALA A 11 -26.04 26.24 -21.70
N THR A 12 -24.84 26.62 -21.27
CA THR A 12 -23.67 25.73 -21.24
C THR A 12 -23.79 24.77 -20.06
N SER A 13 -24.29 23.57 -20.33
CA SER A 13 -24.21 22.44 -19.41
C SER A 13 -22.75 21.99 -19.29
N ALA A 14 -22.12 22.32 -18.16
CA ALA A 14 -20.83 21.74 -17.79
C ALA A 14 -21.04 20.27 -17.39
N LEU A 15 -20.66 19.32 -18.25
CA LEU A 15 -20.49 17.92 -17.85
C LEU A 15 -19.33 17.84 -16.87
N VAL A 16 -19.65 17.76 -15.58
CA VAL A 16 -18.71 17.29 -14.55
C VAL A 16 -18.48 15.81 -14.82
N MET A 17 -17.35 15.46 -15.43
CA MET A 17 -16.86 14.09 -15.43
C MET A 17 -16.48 13.72 -14.00
N ALA A 18 -17.38 13.06 -13.29
CA ALA A 18 -17.07 12.42 -12.02
C ALA A 18 -16.15 11.22 -12.31
N SER A 19 -14.84 11.43 -12.20
CA SER A 19 -13.87 10.34 -12.17
C SER A 19 -14.19 9.43 -10.98
N PRO A 20 -14.42 8.12 -11.17
CA PRO A 20 -14.55 7.21 -10.05
C PRO A 20 -13.21 7.15 -9.31
N VAL A 21 -13.16 7.79 -8.15
CA VAL A 21 -12.08 7.58 -7.18
C VAL A 21 -12.09 6.09 -6.86
N SER A 22 -11.08 5.39 -7.35
CA SER A 22 -10.89 3.96 -7.10
C SER A 22 -10.78 3.72 -5.60
N THR A 23 -11.85 3.17 -5.02
CA THR A 23 -11.95 2.65 -3.64
C THR A 23 -11.08 1.42 -3.39
N ALA A 24 -10.17 1.07 -4.30
CA ALA A 24 -9.26 -0.05 -4.16
C ALA A 24 -8.23 0.12 -3.03
N ALA A 25 -7.93 1.36 -2.61
CA ALA A 25 -6.97 1.62 -1.54
C ALA A 25 -7.50 1.23 -0.14
N ALA A 26 -8.82 1.33 0.09
CA ALA A 26 -9.42 1.05 1.39
C ALA A 26 -9.67 -0.46 1.63
N ALA A 27 -9.88 -1.24 0.56
CA ALA A 27 -10.08 -2.69 0.70
C ALA A 27 -8.77 -3.47 0.94
N ALA A 28 -7.62 -2.89 0.59
CA ALA A 28 -6.32 -3.51 0.81
C ALA A 28 -5.92 -3.54 2.30
N SER A 29 -6.39 -2.57 3.10
CA SER A 29 -6.09 -2.49 4.53
C SER A 29 -6.77 -3.61 5.35
N ASP A 30 -7.93 -4.11 4.96
CA ASP A 30 -8.63 -5.19 5.71
C ASP A 30 -8.02 -6.58 5.52
N SER A 31 -7.00 -6.68 4.66
CA SER A 31 -6.31 -7.93 4.36
C SER A 31 -4.91 -8.00 4.95
N CYS A 32 -4.44 -6.93 5.58
CA CYS A 32 -3.13 -6.86 6.22
C CYS A 32 -3.18 -6.10 7.55
N THR A 33 -2.55 -6.64 8.57
CA THR A 33 -2.48 -6.07 9.92
C THR A 33 -1.04 -5.85 10.32
N ILE A 34 -0.73 -4.66 10.84
CA ILE A 34 0.57 -4.37 11.45
C ILE A 34 0.62 -5.09 12.80
N THR A 35 1.60 -5.96 13.00
CA THR A 35 1.80 -6.67 14.27
C THR A 35 2.79 -5.96 15.18
N SER A 36 3.79 -5.29 14.61
CA SER A 36 4.79 -4.54 15.36
C SER A 36 5.44 -3.46 14.50
N ARG A 37 5.98 -2.42 15.13
CA ARG A 37 6.66 -1.30 14.45
C ARG A 37 7.82 -0.76 15.28
N SER A 38 8.90 -0.41 14.59
CA SER A 38 9.98 0.45 15.07
C SER A 38 10.04 1.75 14.25
N SER A 39 11.09 2.55 14.45
CA SER A 39 11.30 3.77 13.66
C SER A 39 11.59 3.53 12.17
N ALA A 40 12.04 2.33 11.79
CA ALA A 40 12.39 2.01 10.40
C ALA A 40 11.84 0.68 9.87
N VAL A 41 11.32 -0.19 10.75
CA VAL A 41 10.83 -1.53 10.36
C VAL A 41 9.38 -1.70 10.79
N VAL A 42 8.54 -2.18 9.89
CA VAL A 42 7.15 -2.57 10.16
C VAL A 42 7.01 -4.07 9.90
N LEU A 43 6.44 -4.78 10.86
CA LEU A 43 6.07 -6.17 10.71
C LEU A 43 4.58 -6.24 10.36
N MET A 44 4.28 -6.89 9.23
CA MET A 44 2.93 -6.95 8.69
C MET A 44 2.54 -8.40 8.43
N HIS A 45 1.40 -8.78 9.01
CA HIS A 45 0.71 -10.01 8.64
C HIS A 45 -0.29 -9.69 7.54
N CYS A 46 -0.30 -10.48 6.47
CA CYS A 46 -1.31 -10.39 5.42
C CYS A 46 -2.03 -11.73 5.26
N LYS A 47 -3.26 -11.71 4.77
CA LYS A 47 -3.94 -12.93 4.29
C LYS A 47 -3.11 -13.58 3.18
N ALA A 48 -3.20 -14.90 3.08
CA ALA A 48 -2.48 -15.65 2.05
C ALA A 48 -2.97 -15.34 0.64
N ASN A 49 -2.08 -15.41 -0.34
CA ASN A 49 -2.37 -15.25 -1.77
C ASN A 49 -2.86 -13.86 -2.19
N LEU A 50 -2.45 -12.81 -1.48
CA LEU A 50 -2.61 -11.45 -1.98
C LEU A 50 -1.65 -11.19 -3.15
N ASP A 51 -2.03 -10.25 -4.01
CA ASP A 51 -1.17 -9.80 -5.11
C ASP A 51 -0.22 -8.68 -4.66
N ASP A 52 0.76 -8.35 -5.52
CA ASP A 52 1.73 -7.28 -5.23
C ASP A 52 1.06 -5.93 -5.02
N LYS A 53 -0.06 -5.68 -5.71
CA LYS A 53 -0.77 -4.42 -5.62
C LYS A 53 -1.38 -4.23 -4.22
N ALA A 54 -1.98 -5.27 -3.65
CA ALA A 54 -2.51 -5.28 -2.31
C ALA A 54 -1.39 -5.11 -1.27
N TRP A 55 -0.28 -5.83 -1.41
CA TRP A 55 0.89 -5.69 -0.54
C TRP A 55 1.47 -4.27 -0.56
N VAL A 56 1.66 -3.68 -1.74
CA VAL A 56 2.17 -2.31 -1.88
C VAL A 56 1.20 -1.30 -1.27
N ALA A 57 -0.10 -1.45 -1.50
CA ALA A 57 -1.10 -0.54 -0.93
C ALA A 57 -1.08 -0.57 0.61
N ALA A 58 -1.07 -1.77 1.21
CA ALA A 58 -0.98 -1.93 2.65
C ALA A 58 0.35 -1.41 3.21
N ALA A 59 1.47 -1.71 2.57
CA ALA A 59 2.79 -1.25 3.00
C ALA A 59 2.92 0.27 2.93
N LYS A 60 2.42 0.91 1.87
CA LYS A 60 2.37 2.38 1.76
C LYS A 60 1.52 3.00 2.85
N ALA A 61 0.36 2.41 3.16
CA ALA A 61 -0.50 2.89 4.24
C ALA A 61 0.17 2.75 5.62
N ALA A 62 1.09 1.78 5.78
CA ALA A 62 1.86 1.63 7.00
C ALA A 62 3.02 2.63 7.12
N CYS A 63 3.54 3.19 6.04
CA CYS A 63 4.71 4.07 6.11
C CYS A 63 4.34 5.56 6.18
N GLU A 64 5.03 6.30 7.03
CA GLU A 64 4.96 7.76 7.02
C GLU A 64 5.77 8.32 5.83
N PRO A 65 5.26 9.31 5.09
CA PRO A 65 6.01 9.95 4.02
C PRO A 65 7.32 10.57 4.52
N GLY A 66 8.43 10.31 3.81
CA GLY A 66 9.74 10.90 4.12
C GLY A 66 10.48 10.28 5.30
N LYS A 67 10.04 9.11 5.78
CA LYS A 67 10.73 8.32 6.81
C LYS A 67 11.24 7.00 6.22
N ALA A 68 12.40 6.56 6.71
CA ALA A 68 12.87 5.20 6.51
C ALA A 68 11.78 4.25 7.04
N CYS A 69 11.30 3.36 6.19
CA CYS A 69 10.23 2.44 6.53
C CYS A 69 10.27 1.23 5.60
N ASN A 70 10.71 0.11 6.13
CA ASN A 70 10.70 -1.16 5.42
C ASN A 70 9.63 -2.04 6.04
N VAL A 71 8.70 -2.50 5.20
CA VAL A 71 7.57 -3.31 5.64
C VAL A 71 7.84 -4.74 5.23
N TRP A 72 8.04 -5.58 6.23
CA TRP A 72 8.18 -7.02 6.02
C TRP A 72 6.82 -7.69 6.12
N ILE A 73 6.54 -8.55 5.13
CA ILE A 73 5.23 -9.14 4.95
C ILE A 73 5.32 -10.64 5.13
N TRP A 74 4.47 -11.18 5.99
CA TRP A 74 4.27 -12.61 6.20
C TRP A 74 2.82 -12.99 5.99
N GLU A 75 2.59 -14.20 5.50
CA GLU A 75 1.25 -14.79 5.43
C GLU A 75 0.94 -15.69 6.65
N ASP A 76 1.97 -16.24 7.27
CA ASP A 76 1.88 -17.06 8.49
C ASP A 76 2.25 -16.21 9.71
N LEU A 77 1.26 -15.92 10.55
CA LEU A 77 1.42 -15.12 11.77
C LEU A 77 2.45 -15.74 12.74
N SER A 78 2.60 -17.07 12.76
CA SER A 78 3.54 -17.77 13.64
C SER A 78 5.01 -17.58 13.25
N LYS A 79 5.28 -17.04 12.07
CA LYS A 79 6.63 -16.77 11.54
C LYS A 79 7.07 -15.33 11.72
N ILE A 80 6.17 -14.47 12.21
CA ILE A 80 6.46 -13.07 12.42
C ILE A 80 7.17 -12.92 13.77
N PRO A 81 8.30 -12.19 13.82
CA PRO A 81 8.90 -11.81 15.09
C PRO A 81 7.92 -11.04 15.95
N GLU A 82 8.00 -11.22 17.27
CA GLU A 82 7.14 -10.51 18.20
C GLU A 82 7.38 -8.99 18.17
N LYS A 83 8.64 -8.58 17.95
CA LYS A 83 9.05 -7.18 17.98
C LYS A 83 9.82 -6.78 16.74
N ALA A 84 9.43 -5.64 16.17
CA ALA A 84 10.19 -4.98 15.11
C ALA A 84 11.54 -4.49 15.67
N PRO A 85 12.68 -4.90 15.06
CA PRO A 85 13.98 -4.34 15.42
C PRO A 85 14.13 -2.91 14.89
N ALA A 86 15.19 -2.21 15.30
CA ALA A 86 15.46 -0.85 14.82
C ALA A 86 15.85 -0.81 13.34
N ILE A 87 16.52 -1.85 12.84
CA ILE A 87 17.01 -1.99 11.45
C ILE A 87 16.75 -3.39 10.92
N ASP A 88 16.63 -3.55 9.60
CA ASP A 88 16.26 -4.83 8.98
C ASP A 88 17.30 -5.94 9.20
N THR A 89 18.58 -5.59 9.30
CA THR A 89 19.68 -6.56 9.47
C THR A 89 19.60 -7.32 10.79
N ASP A 90 18.84 -6.80 11.74
CA ASP A 90 18.64 -7.39 13.05
C ASP A 90 17.45 -8.36 13.07
N LEU A 91 16.69 -8.47 11.97
CA LEU A 91 15.65 -9.48 11.86
C LEU A 91 16.28 -10.89 11.88
N PRO A 92 15.74 -11.82 12.69
CA PRO A 92 16.22 -13.19 12.70
C PRO A 92 16.15 -13.81 11.31
N LYS A 93 17.21 -14.53 10.89
CA LYS A 93 17.27 -15.20 9.59
C LYS A 93 16.11 -16.17 9.36
N SER A 94 15.62 -16.81 10.42
CA SER A 94 14.46 -17.70 10.38
C SER A 94 13.16 -16.95 10.03
N ALA A 95 13.02 -15.71 10.49
CA ALA A 95 11.87 -14.87 10.21
C ALA A 95 11.95 -14.27 8.80
N THR A 96 13.11 -13.73 8.41
CA THR A 96 13.30 -13.17 7.06
C THR A 96 13.17 -14.22 5.97
N GLY A 97 13.63 -15.46 6.22
CA GLY A 97 13.44 -16.59 5.31
C GLY A 97 12.00 -17.11 5.20
N ALA A 98 11.12 -16.72 6.13
CA ALA A 98 9.70 -17.06 6.11
C ALA A 98 8.80 -15.93 5.60
N ALA A 99 9.34 -14.71 5.47
CA ALA A 99 8.64 -13.59 4.86
C ALA A 99 8.40 -13.86 3.37
N VAL A 100 7.29 -13.37 2.84
CA VAL A 100 6.93 -13.52 1.43
C VAL A 100 7.36 -12.32 0.60
N ALA A 101 7.46 -11.15 1.21
CA ALA A 101 7.89 -9.94 0.56
C ALA A 101 8.44 -8.92 1.57
N VAL A 102 9.21 -7.96 1.05
CA VAL A 102 9.59 -6.74 1.75
C VAL A 102 9.33 -5.53 0.84
N TRP A 103 8.62 -4.54 1.37
CA TRP A 103 8.48 -3.22 0.74
C TRP A 103 9.55 -2.28 1.28
N ILE A 104 10.26 -1.61 0.38
CA ILE A 104 11.27 -0.61 0.71
C ILE A 104 10.69 0.77 0.36
N ASN A 105 10.27 1.54 1.37
CA ASN A 105 9.60 2.82 1.16
C ASN A 105 10.49 3.82 0.40
N ASP A 106 11.78 3.88 0.74
CA ASP A 106 12.73 4.84 0.17
C ASP A 106 12.90 4.69 -1.35
N SER A 107 12.82 3.45 -1.86
CA SER A 107 12.95 3.15 -3.30
C SER A 107 11.61 2.89 -3.97
N ALA A 108 10.50 2.97 -3.22
CA ALA A 108 9.16 2.59 -3.65
C ALA A 108 9.13 1.23 -4.38
N ASN A 109 9.86 0.25 -3.83
CA ASN A 109 10.06 -1.05 -4.47
C ASN A 109 9.56 -2.20 -3.58
N LEU A 110 8.91 -3.17 -4.20
CA LEU A 110 8.50 -4.42 -3.56
C LEU A 110 9.43 -5.54 -4.02
N ILE A 111 10.06 -6.22 -3.07
CA ILE A 111 10.88 -7.39 -3.34
C ILE A 111 10.13 -8.62 -2.84
N ARG A 112 9.71 -9.48 -3.78
CA ARG A 112 9.22 -10.83 -3.44
C ARG A 112 10.38 -11.71 -3.00
N LEU A 113 10.23 -12.34 -1.85
CA LEU A 113 11.22 -13.25 -1.31
C LEU A 113 10.91 -14.65 -1.83
N LYS A 114 11.82 -15.21 -2.65
CA LYS A 114 11.73 -16.61 -3.05
C LYS A 114 12.15 -17.49 -1.88
N LYS A 115 11.34 -18.50 -1.59
CA LYS A 115 11.71 -19.56 -0.66
C LYS A 115 12.89 -20.32 -1.27
N VAL A 116 14.08 -20.13 -0.70
CA VAL A 116 15.25 -20.93 -1.07
C VAL A 116 15.00 -22.32 -0.48
N ARG A 117 14.79 -23.29 -1.37
CA ARG A 117 14.46 -24.67 -1.01
C ARG A 117 15.73 -25.49 -0.83
#